data_AF-A0A7J4I731-F1
#
_entry.id   AF-A0A7J4I731-F1
#
_cell.length_a   1.000
_cell.length_b   1.000
_cell.length_c   1.000
_cell.angle_alpha   90.00
_cell.angle_beta   90.00
_cell.angle_gamma   90.00
#
_symmetry.space_group_name_H-M   'P 1'
#
loop_
_entity.id
_entity.type
_entity.pdbx_description
1 polymer ?
#
loop_
_entity_poly.entity_id
_entity_poly.type
_entity_poly.pdbx_seq_one_letter_code
_entity_poly.pdbx_strand_id
1 'polypeptide(L)'
;MGKSEIVSEFFKHGHLLTDEALKIIEETGVEEPLSRKLPLIVDSRDLYTPYKILMNLTYKKKEITREDFVRFYGSKYEKMKQIIISRIPKSFVSLNKIDSTRNEVHVIGIVKEIKENEKKTVELEDTTTTMPVILDDIDDLELDDVVAIKAVAGGKVLFGKKIIYPDIPLRDPTKGTGKACFVSDLCLDESSPKDIEAFFEWFSQQDIQYLFVSGKLGSKELFKDYVDRYCYIKTVFVIADDSEYPNIPQTFESSRIVSLSNPAMVELGGLKVLMAQKADIKMLKKRYLGKTNVILDEDYLVLTEVPDIVHYGNSDQPYITNYKSVTLVNSGSLLGEFKPIVIDFASRDVEKISLPQ
;
A
#
# COMPACT_ATOMS: atom_id res chain seq x y z
N MET A 1 28.26 3.26 7.61
CA MET A 1 29.03 3.12 8.86
C MET A 1 30.03 1.98 8.69
N GLY A 2 31.24 2.12 9.21
CA GLY A 2 32.21 1.01 9.25
C GLY A 2 31.91 0.03 10.40
N LYS A 3 32.46 -1.19 10.36
CA LYS A 3 32.27 -2.23 11.41
C LYS A 3 32.39 -1.71 12.84
N SER A 4 33.44 -0.94 13.12
CA SER A 4 33.69 -0.40 14.45
C SER A 4 32.62 0.59 14.91
N GLU A 5 32.00 1.32 13.99
CA GLU A 5 30.92 2.26 14.30
C GLU A 5 29.63 1.50 14.60
N ILE A 6 29.33 0.45 13.82
CA ILE A 6 28.17 -0.43 14.04
C ILE A 6 28.24 -1.08 15.42
N VAL A 7 29.37 -1.70 15.77
CA VAL A 7 29.56 -2.35 17.07
C VAL A 7 29.43 -1.34 18.22
N SER A 8 30.04 -0.17 18.07
CA SER A 8 29.95 0.90 19.08
C SER A 8 28.51 1.36 19.30
N GLU A 9 27.73 1.48 18.22
CA GLU A 9 26.35 1.93 18.31
C GLU A 9 25.44 0.92 19.02
N PHE A 10 25.56 -0.37 18.72
CA PHE A 10 24.83 -1.42 19.43
C PHE A 10 25.27 -1.54 20.88
N PHE A 11 26.57 -1.35 21.17
CA PHE A 11 27.08 -1.38 22.54
C PHE A 11 26.51 -0.25 23.39
N LYS A 12 26.35 0.97 22.84
CA LYS A 12 25.67 2.08 23.54
C LYS A 12 24.23 1.76 23.93
N HIS A 13 23.57 0.92 23.13
CA HIS A 13 22.20 0.45 23.38
C HIS A 13 22.15 -0.83 24.24
N GLY A 14 23.30 -1.33 24.70
CA GLY A 14 23.38 -2.49 25.59
C GLY A 14 23.37 -3.84 24.86
N HIS A 15 23.80 -3.87 23.60
CA HIS A 15 23.81 -5.08 22.77
C HIS A 15 25.22 -5.45 22.30
N LEU A 16 25.50 -6.75 22.25
CA LEU A 16 26.72 -7.35 21.71
C LEU A 16 26.37 -8.10 20.42
N LEU A 17 27.08 -7.80 19.33
CA LEU A 17 26.86 -8.46 18.03
C LEU A 17 27.74 -9.70 17.89
N THR A 18 27.15 -10.80 17.39
CA THR A 18 27.93 -11.89 16.78
C THR A 18 28.53 -11.45 15.45
N ASP A 19 29.53 -12.19 14.95
CA ASP A 19 30.15 -11.89 13.65
C ASP A 19 29.16 -12.04 12.49
N GLU A 20 28.25 -13.01 12.55
CA GLU A 20 27.17 -13.17 11.57
C GLU A 20 26.18 -12.00 11.63
N ALA A 21 25.82 -11.56 12.84
CA ALA A 21 24.92 -10.43 13.02
C ALA A 21 25.51 -9.13 12.48
N LEU A 22 26.79 -8.89 12.74
CA LEU A 22 27.51 -7.73 12.23
C LEU A 22 27.50 -7.68 10.70
N LYS A 23 27.73 -8.82 10.02
CA LYS A 23 27.68 -8.90 8.55
C LYS A 23 26.30 -8.54 8.00
N ILE A 24 25.23 -9.03 8.64
CA ILE A 24 23.85 -8.70 8.22
C ILE A 24 23.62 -7.19 8.33
N ILE A 25 24.01 -6.57 9.45
CA ILE A 25 23.81 -5.12 9.67
C ILE A 25 24.64 -4.28 8.69
N GLU A 26 25.84 -4.74 8.30
CA GLU A 26 26.62 -4.10 7.24
C GLU A 26 25.89 -4.07 5.89
N GLU A 27 25.10 -5.10 5.60
CA GLU A 27 24.32 -5.23 4.36
C GLU A 27 22.97 -4.51 4.44
N THR A 28 22.30 -4.54 5.60
CA THR A 28 20.91 -4.07 5.76
C THR A 28 20.77 -2.68 6.38
N GLY A 29 21.80 -2.18 7.07
CA GLY A 29 21.77 -0.91 7.81
C GLY A 29 21.41 -1.04 9.29
N VAL A 30 21.78 -0.01 10.07
CA VAL A 30 21.80 0.01 11.55
C VAL A 30 20.49 0.45 12.20
N GLU A 31 19.71 1.31 11.53
CA GLU A 31 18.53 1.95 12.13
C GLU A 31 17.41 0.95 12.44
N GLU A 32 17.17 0.00 11.54
CA GLU A 32 16.05 -0.95 11.69
C GLU A 32 16.24 -1.89 12.89
N PRO A 33 17.40 -2.54 13.11
CA PRO A 33 17.57 -3.40 14.28
C PRO A 33 17.55 -2.64 15.61
N LEU A 34 18.12 -1.43 15.68
CA LEU A 34 18.13 -0.63 16.92
C LEU A 34 16.75 -0.11 17.30
N SER A 35 15.81 -0.05 16.35
CA SER A 35 14.41 0.25 16.64
C SER A 35 13.68 -0.91 17.36
N ARG A 36 14.29 -2.11 17.41
CA ARG A 36 13.72 -3.31 18.02
C ARG A 36 14.23 -3.51 19.44
N LYS A 37 13.44 -4.19 20.26
CA LYS A 37 13.90 -4.67 21.57
C LYS A 37 14.77 -5.91 21.39
N LEU A 38 16.09 -5.71 21.37
CA LEU A 38 17.06 -6.77 21.13
C LEU A 38 17.56 -7.41 22.44
N PRO A 39 17.98 -8.69 22.40
CA PRO A 39 18.67 -9.33 23.52
C PRO A 39 20.07 -8.72 23.75
N LEU A 40 20.68 -9.03 24.91
CA LEU A 40 22.06 -8.61 25.22
C LEU A 40 23.07 -9.11 24.19
N ILE A 41 22.90 -10.33 23.69
CA ILE A 41 23.71 -10.90 22.61
C ILE A 41 22.78 -11.06 21.42
N VAL A 42 23.11 -10.37 20.33
CA VAL A 42 22.34 -10.30 19.09
C VAL A 42 23.03 -11.20 18.07
N ASP A 43 22.30 -12.22 17.62
CA ASP A 43 22.73 -13.13 16.57
C ASP A 43 21.97 -12.92 15.25
N SER A 44 22.36 -13.65 14.21
CA SER A 44 21.76 -13.52 12.88
C SER A 44 20.25 -13.74 12.86
N ARG A 45 19.70 -14.55 13.77
CA ARG A 45 18.27 -14.85 13.89
C ARG A 45 17.50 -13.70 14.52
N ASP A 46 18.13 -12.92 15.39
CA ASP A 46 17.54 -11.71 15.97
C ASP A 46 17.40 -10.58 14.92
N LEU A 47 18.21 -10.67 13.87
CA LEU A 47 18.24 -9.70 12.79
C LEU A 47 17.41 -10.12 11.58
N TYR A 48 17.29 -11.42 11.33
CA TYR A 48 16.50 -11.95 10.22
C TYR A 48 15.01 -11.66 10.44
N THR A 49 14.52 -10.58 9.82
CA THR A 49 13.09 -10.40 9.63
C THR A 49 12.65 -11.26 8.46
N PRO A 50 11.69 -12.18 8.65
CA PRO A 50 11.17 -13.02 7.57
C PRO A 50 10.27 -12.23 6.59
N TYR A 51 10.37 -10.90 6.61
CA TYR A 51 9.59 -9.96 5.83
C TYR A 51 10.41 -8.70 5.52
N LYS A 52 10.01 -7.98 4.46
CA LYS A 52 10.58 -6.71 4.03
C LYS A 52 9.47 -5.67 3.91
N ILE A 53 9.64 -4.52 4.54
CA ILE A 53 8.72 -3.40 4.37
C ILE A 53 9.05 -2.71 3.04
N LEU A 54 8.10 -2.71 2.10
CA LEU A 54 8.24 -2.11 0.77
C LEU A 54 7.70 -0.68 0.68
N MET A 55 6.68 -0.37 1.47
CA MET A 55 6.05 0.95 1.51
C MET A 55 5.62 1.25 2.94
N ASN A 56 6.16 2.32 3.52
CA ASN A 56 5.81 2.77 4.87
C ASN A 56 6.15 4.26 5.04
N LEU A 57 5.15 5.12 5.17
CA LEU A 57 5.32 6.55 5.42
C LEU A 57 5.61 6.77 6.90
N THR A 58 6.85 7.08 7.27
CA THR A 58 7.26 7.23 8.68
C THR A 58 7.33 8.68 9.15
N TYR A 59 7.28 9.64 8.23
CA TYR A 59 7.43 11.05 8.52
C TYR A 59 6.54 11.92 7.63
N LYS A 60 5.97 12.97 8.23
CA LYS A 60 5.23 14.03 7.53
C LYS A 60 5.80 15.38 7.93
N LYS A 61 6.09 16.22 6.94
CA LYS A 61 6.54 17.58 7.15
C LYS A 61 5.39 18.42 7.72
N LYS A 62 5.67 19.23 8.75
CA LYS A 62 4.65 20.08 9.40
C LYS A 62 4.29 21.32 8.59
N GLU A 63 5.27 21.91 7.91
CA GLU A 63 5.09 23.13 7.11
C GLU A 63 5.29 22.82 5.63
N ILE A 64 4.29 23.14 4.82
CA ILE A 64 4.29 22.87 3.37
C ILE A 64 4.60 24.16 2.62
N THR A 65 5.58 24.11 1.72
CA THR A 65 5.93 25.21 0.81
C THR A 65 5.38 24.98 -0.59
N ARG A 66 5.40 26.01 -1.45
CA ARG A 66 4.97 25.87 -2.85
C ARG A 66 5.83 24.86 -3.62
N GLU A 67 7.11 24.80 -3.32
CA GLU A 67 8.04 23.85 -3.91
C GLU A 67 7.66 22.41 -3.54
N ASP A 68 7.12 22.18 -2.35
CA ASP A 68 6.65 20.85 -1.92
C ASP A 68 5.46 20.39 -2.78
N PHE A 69 4.52 21.29 -3.08
CA PHE A 69 3.41 21.00 -4.00
C PHE A 69 3.92 20.60 -5.40
N VAL A 70 4.84 21.38 -5.96
CA VAL A 70 5.41 21.08 -7.29
C VAL A 70 6.13 19.73 -7.29
N ARG A 71 6.89 19.41 -6.24
CA ARG A 71 7.56 18.11 -6.11
C ARG A 71 6.58 16.95 -5.97
N PHE A 72 5.52 17.11 -5.18
CA PHE A 72 4.49 16.09 -4.97
C PHE A 72 3.81 15.70 -6.30
N TYR A 73 3.23 16.68 -7.01
CA TYR A 73 2.54 16.42 -8.27
C TYR A 73 3.50 16.02 -9.40
N GLY A 74 4.72 16.57 -9.41
CA GLY A 74 5.78 16.15 -10.33
C GLY A 74 6.17 14.68 -10.13
N SER A 75 6.30 14.24 -8.87
CA SER A 75 6.57 12.85 -8.52
C SER A 75 5.41 11.93 -8.93
N LYS A 76 4.15 12.33 -8.65
CA LYS A 76 2.96 11.61 -9.09
C LYS A 76 2.97 11.37 -10.60
N TYR A 77 3.13 12.44 -11.37
CA TYR A 77 3.15 12.38 -12.83
C TYR A 77 4.26 11.47 -13.35
N GLU A 78 5.48 11.62 -12.85
CA GLU A 78 6.61 10.84 -13.36
C GLU A 78 6.49 9.35 -13.00
N LYS A 79 6.12 9.00 -11.75
CA LYS A 79 5.89 7.60 -11.37
C LYS A 79 4.80 6.95 -12.24
N MET A 80 3.67 7.63 -12.42
CA MET A 80 2.57 7.14 -13.26
C MET A 80 2.98 6.99 -14.72
N LYS A 81 3.66 7.99 -15.27
CA LYS A 81 4.18 7.97 -16.64
C LYS A 81 5.12 6.78 -16.87
N GLN A 82 6.01 6.46 -15.93
CA GLN A 82 6.88 5.29 -16.03
C GLN A 82 6.09 3.96 -16.03
N ILE A 83 5.05 3.86 -15.21
CA ILE A 83 4.14 2.69 -15.25
C ILE A 83 3.46 2.61 -16.63
N ILE A 84 2.90 3.71 -17.12
CA ILE A 84 2.20 3.75 -18.41
C ILE A 84 3.14 3.36 -19.57
N ILE A 85 4.34 3.93 -19.63
CA ILE A 85 5.33 3.67 -20.69
C ILE A 85 5.78 2.20 -20.67
N SER A 86 6.06 1.65 -19.50
CA SER A 86 6.48 0.24 -19.38
C SER A 86 5.36 -0.75 -19.76
N ARG A 87 4.10 -0.36 -19.58
CA ARG A 87 2.91 -1.21 -19.81
C ARG A 87 2.37 -1.12 -21.22
N ILE A 88 2.50 0.04 -21.86
CA ILE A 88 1.86 0.33 -23.14
C ILE A 88 2.94 0.53 -24.20
N PRO A 89 3.17 -0.46 -25.09
CA PRO A 89 4.21 -0.39 -26.11
C PRO A 89 3.80 0.54 -27.26
N LYS A 90 3.79 1.84 -27.01
CA LYS A 90 3.45 2.92 -27.95
C LYS A 90 4.45 4.07 -27.84
N SER A 91 4.59 4.81 -28.93
CA SER A 91 5.34 6.07 -28.91
C SER A 91 4.45 7.17 -28.36
N PHE A 92 4.84 7.74 -27.23
CA PHE A 92 4.14 8.86 -26.61
C PHE A 92 4.73 10.19 -27.06
N VAL A 93 3.87 11.17 -27.30
CA VAL A 93 4.23 12.51 -27.76
C VAL A 93 3.89 13.52 -26.67
N SER A 94 4.79 14.46 -26.39
CA SER A 94 4.53 15.60 -25.50
C SER A 94 3.48 16.52 -26.10
N LEU A 95 2.64 17.09 -25.26
CA LEU A 95 1.51 17.92 -25.69
C LEU A 95 1.97 19.13 -26.51
N ASN A 96 3.11 19.76 -26.19
CA ASN A 96 3.62 20.90 -26.95
C ASN A 96 4.12 20.57 -28.37
N LYS A 97 4.30 19.29 -28.71
CA LYS A 97 4.73 18.83 -30.04
C LYS A 97 3.58 18.44 -30.95
N ILE A 98 2.34 18.56 -30.48
CA ILE A 98 1.16 18.27 -31.28
C ILE A 98 0.94 19.43 -32.26
N ASP A 99 0.81 19.10 -33.54
CA ASP A 99 0.60 20.05 -34.61
C ASP A 99 -0.81 19.93 -35.19
N SER A 100 -1.08 20.69 -36.26
CA SER A 100 -2.37 20.68 -36.95
C SER A 100 -2.56 19.48 -37.89
N THR A 101 -1.72 18.46 -37.82
CA THR A 101 -1.89 17.25 -38.64
C THR A 101 -3.01 16.38 -38.07
N ARG A 102 -3.78 15.72 -38.95
CA ARG A 102 -4.81 14.75 -38.53
C ARG A 102 -4.22 13.35 -38.38
N ASN A 103 -3.13 13.23 -37.63
CA ASN A 103 -2.54 11.94 -37.32
C ASN A 103 -3.06 11.39 -35.98
N GLU A 104 -2.93 10.08 -35.82
CA GLU A 104 -3.23 9.42 -34.56
C GLU A 104 -2.02 9.51 -33.63
N VAL A 105 -2.26 9.98 -32.41
CA VAL A 105 -1.22 10.20 -31.39
C VAL A 105 -1.57 9.47 -30.09
N HIS A 106 -0.53 9.18 -29.31
CA HIS A 106 -0.67 8.72 -27.93
C HIS A 106 0.00 9.75 -27.04
N VAL A 107 -0.72 10.25 -26.04
CA VAL A 107 -0.24 11.27 -25.10
C VAL A 107 -0.42 10.79 -23.67
N ILE A 108 0.37 11.31 -22.74
CA ILE A 108 0.22 11.05 -21.31
C ILE A 108 0.08 12.39 -20.61
N GLY A 109 -0.95 12.55 -19.79
CA GLY A 109 -1.16 13.77 -19.04
C GLY A 109 -1.93 13.53 -17.75
N ILE A 110 -1.90 14.54 -16.89
CA ILE A 110 -2.73 14.65 -15.70
C ILE A 110 -4.01 15.42 -16.01
N VAL A 111 -5.13 14.96 -15.47
CA VAL A 111 -6.44 15.59 -15.64
C VAL A 111 -6.53 16.83 -14.75
N LYS A 112 -6.51 18.01 -15.36
CA LYS A 112 -6.58 19.30 -14.67
C LYS A 112 -8.00 19.79 -14.44
N GLU A 113 -8.88 19.58 -15.42
CA GLU A 113 -10.26 20.03 -15.38
C GLU A 113 -11.14 19.12 -16.24
N ILE A 114 -12.39 18.90 -15.81
CA ILE A 114 -13.40 18.16 -16.58
C ILE A 114 -14.63 19.07 -16.75
N LYS A 115 -15.04 19.28 -18.00
CA LYS A 115 -16.24 20.04 -18.39
C LYS A 115 -17.24 19.12 -19.07
N GLU A 116 -18.38 18.91 -18.42
CA GLU A 116 -19.48 18.10 -18.93
C GLU A 116 -20.47 18.95 -19.72
N ASN A 117 -20.21 19.10 -21.03
CA ASN A 117 -21.15 19.66 -22.00
C ASN A 117 -21.67 18.52 -22.91
N GLU A 118 -22.40 18.83 -24.00
CA GLU A 118 -22.85 17.83 -25.00
C GLU A 118 -21.70 16.93 -25.51
N LYS A 119 -20.49 17.49 -25.60
CA LYS A 119 -19.24 16.74 -25.68
C LYS A 119 -18.42 17.01 -24.42
N LYS A 120 -17.92 15.95 -23.79
CA LYS A 120 -17.11 16.06 -22.58
C LYS A 120 -15.73 16.57 -22.96
N THR A 121 -15.29 17.65 -22.32
CA THR A 121 -13.97 18.26 -22.56
C THR A 121 -13.12 18.12 -21.32
N VAL A 122 -11.92 17.54 -21.48
CA VAL A 122 -10.95 17.35 -20.42
C VAL A 122 -9.73 18.22 -20.70
N GLU A 123 -9.35 19.09 -19.76
CA GLU A 123 -8.07 19.80 -19.84
C GLU A 123 -6.97 18.84 -19.36
N LEU A 124 -6.15 18.38 -20.30
CA LEU A 124 -5.06 17.46 -20.02
C LEU A 124 -3.73 18.24 -19.94
N GLU A 125 -2.98 18.07 -18.86
CA GLU A 125 -1.70 18.76 -18.65
C GLU A 125 -0.53 17.76 -18.65
N ASP A 126 0.59 18.16 -19.26
CA ASP A 126 1.89 17.49 -19.09
C ASP A 126 2.94 18.52 -18.63
N THR A 127 4.20 18.11 -18.50
CA THR A 127 5.29 19.03 -18.09
C THR A 127 5.59 20.14 -19.11
N THR A 128 4.94 20.12 -20.28
CA THR A 128 5.19 21.04 -21.40
C THR A 128 4.06 22.03 -21.63
N THR A 129 2.79 21.61 -21.55
CA THR A 129 1.63 22.48 -21.77
C THR A 129 0.32 21.83 -21.28
N THR A 130 -0.79 22.58 -21.36
CA THR A 130 -2.15 22.09 -21.17
C THR A 130 -2.86 22.06 -22.52
N MET A 131 -3.65 21.03 -22.79
CA MET A 131 -4.41 20.89 -24.03
C MET A 131 -5.81 20.31 -23.79
N PRO A 132 -6.86 20.88 -24.42
CA PRO A 132 -8.20 20.34 -24.35
C PRO A 132 -8.30 19.05 -25.15
N VAL A 133 -8.95 18.05 -24.54
CA VAL A 133 -9.27 16.75 -25.13
C VAL A 133 -10.79 16.58 -25.16
N ILE A 134 -11.37 16.49 -26.34
CA ILE A 134 -12.79 16.23 -26.53
C ILE A 134 -13.00 14.72 -26.59
N LEU A 135 -13.87 14.20 -25.74
CA LEU A 135 -14.18 12.79 -25.59
C LEU A 135 -15.69 12.57 -25.68
N ASP A 136 -16.10 11.47 -26.33
CA ASP A 136 -17.49 11.02 -26.32
C ASP A 136 -17.87 10.45 -24.94
N ASP A 137 -16.92 9.80 -24.27
CA ASP A 137 -17.06 9.32 -22.90
C ASP A 137 -15.77 9.50 -22.10
N ILE A 138 -15.93 9.83 -20.81
CA ILE A 138 -14.83 10.00 -19.85
C ILE A 138 -14.70 8.80 -18.91
N ASP A 139 -15.58 7.80 -18.98
CA ASP A 139 -15.54 6.63 -18.09
C ASP A 139 -15.46 7.08 -16.61
N ASP A 140 -14.66 6.41 -15.78
CA ASP A 140 -14.41 6.72 -14.37
C ASP A 140 -13.34 7.81 -14.10
N LEU A 141 -13.04 8.65 -15.11
CA LEU A 141 -11.96 9.64 -15.04
C LEU A 141 -12.25 10.74 -14.01
N GLU A 142 -11.25 11.08 -13.21
CA GLU A 142 -11.32 12.06 -12.14
C GLU A 142 -10.21 13.09 -12.26
N LEU A 143 -10.39 14.24 -11.58
CA LEU A 143 -9.30 15.20 -11.39
C LEU A 143 -8.06 14.52 -10.81
N ASP A 144 -6.90 14.96 -11.28
CA ASP A 144 -5.57 14.49 -10.93
C ASP A 144 -5.24 13.06 -11.36
N ASP A 145 -6.12 12.38 -12.11
CA ASP A 145 -5.77 11.10 -12.75
C ASP A 145 -4.68 11.33 -13.80
N VAL A 146 -3.67 10.46 -13.79
CA VAL A 146 -2.64 10.43 -14.85
C VAL A 146 -2.98 9.28 -15.80
N VAL A 147 -3.29 9.62 -17.05
CA VAL A 147 -3.78 8.65 -18.04
C VAL A 147 -3.05 8.80 -19.37
N ALA A 148 -2.98 7.69 -20.10
CA ALA A 148 -2.66 7.74 -21.53
C ALA A 148 -3.94 7.95 -22.33
N ILE A 149 -3.90 8.79 -23.36
CA ILE A 149 -5.02 8.98 -24.28
C ILE A 149 -4.57 8.70 -25.70
N LYS A 150 -5.31 7.83 -26.37
CA LYS A 150 -5.25 7.66 -27.82
C LYS A 150 -6.16 8.70 -28.47
N ALA A 151 -5.63 9.56 -29.33
CA ALA A 151 -6.37 10.68 -29.90
C ALA A 151 -6.01 10.95 -31.38
N VAL A 152 -6.84 11.75 -32.06
CA VAL A 152 -6.49 12.40 -33.33
C VAL A 152 -6.12 13.85 -33.05
N ALA A 153 -4.96 14.28 -33.54
CA ALA A 153 -4.54 15.67 -33.44
C ALA A 153 -5.41 16.59 -34.31
N GLY A 154 -5.81 17.72 -33.73
CA GLY A 154 -6.63 18.77 -34.36
C GLY A 154 -5.98 20.14 -34.29
N GLY A 155 -4.65 20.22 -34.12
CA GLY A 155 -3.94 21.45 -33.85
C GLY A 155 -3.94 21.78 -32.36
N LYS A 156 -4.86 22.64 -31.93
CA LYS A 156 -4.93 23.10 -30.53
C LYS A 156 -5.84 22.25 -29.62
N VAL A 157 -6.39 21.18 -30.16
CA VAL A 157 -7.34 20.30 -29.49
C VAL A 157 -7.08 18.86 -29.91
N LEU A 158 -7.30 17.92 -28.99
CA LEU A 158 -7.27 16.50 -29.26
C LEU A 158 -8.69 15.95 -29.33
N PHE A 159 -8.95 15.11 -30.33
CA PHE A 159 -10.16 14.30 -30.38
C PHE A 159 -9.84 12.92 -29.82
N GLY A 160 -10.17 12.71 -28.55
CA GLY A 160 -9.88 11.48 -27.82
C GLY A 160 -10.71 10.31 -28.33
N LYS A 161 -10.05 9.20 -28.65
CA LYS A 161 -10.69 7.94 -29.05
C LYS A 161 -10.82 6.95 -27.89
N LYS A 162 -9.84 6.95 -26.98
CA LYS A 162 -9.76 6.00 -25.87
C LYS A 162 -8.87 6.52 -24.75
N ILE A 163 -9.40 6.49 -23.52
CA ILE A 163 -8.62 6.63 -22.29
C ILE A 163 -8.01 5.26 -21.94
N ILE A 164 -6.73 5.26 -21.55
CA ILE A 164 -5.98 4.06 -21.19
C ILE A 164 -5.35 4.30 -19.81
N TYR A 165 -5.87 3.58 -18.81
CA TYR A 165 -5.31 3.57 -17.46
C TYR A 165 -4.04 2.70 -17.38
N PRO A 166 -3.15 2.95 -16.41
CA PRO A 166 -1.91 2.18 -16.23
C PRO A 166 -2.18 0.69 -15.98
N ASP A 167 -3.18 0.41 -15.14
CA ASP A 167 -3.75 -0.92 -14.85
C ASP A 167 -2.72 -1.95 -14.31
N ILE A 168 -3.20 -3.12 -13.92
CA ILE A 168 -2.39 -4.27 -13.49
C ILE A 168 -2.12 -5.17 -14.72
N PRO A 169 -0.88 -5.68 -14.87
CA PRO A 169 -0.58 -6.74 -15.84
C PRO A 169 -1.44 -7.97 -15.65
N LEU A 170 -1.85 -8.61 -16.76
CA LEU A 170 -2.25 -10.01 -16.68
C LEU A 170 -1.00 -10.82 -16.35
N ARG A 171 -1.09 -11.60 -15.27
CA ARG A 171 -0.01 -12.44 -14.74
C ARG A 171 -0.61 -13.64 -14.03
N ASP A 172 0.18 -14.69 -13.84
CA ASP A 172 -0.18 -15.78 -12.94
C ASP A 172 -0.09 -15.32 -11.47
N PRO A 173 -0.88 -15.91 -10.55
CA PRO A 173 -0.73 -15.64 -9.12
C PRO A 173 0.68 -16.00 -8.64
N THR A 174 1.31 -15.06 -7.94
CA THR A 174 2.57 -15.32 -7.25
C THR A 174 2.35 -16.37 -6.18
N LYS A 175 3.20 -17.40 -6.17
CA LYS A 175 3.22 -18.43 -5.12
C LYS A 175 4.42 -18.21 -4.21
N GLY A 176 4.25 -18.58 -2.96
CA GLY A 176 5.23 -18.37 -1.92
C GLY A 176 5.18 -19.45 -0.85
N THR A 177 5.58 -19.09 0.36
CA THR A 177 5.67 -20.04 1.49
C THR A 177 5.06 -19.46 2.75
N GLY A 178 4.36 -20.29 3.50
CA GLY A 178 3.74 -19.91 4.77
C GLY A 178 2.26 -19.54 4.63
N LYS A 179 1.69 -19.08 5.74
CA LYS A 179 0.29 -18.69 5.87
C LYS A 179 0.19 -17.39 6.64
N ALA A 180 -0.84 -16.60 6.34
CA ALA A 180 -1.18 -15.41 7.11
C ALA A 180 -2.69 -15.34 7.36
N CYS A 181 -3.05 -14.77 8.52
CA CYS A 181 -4.41 -14.44 8.87
C CYS A 181 -4.64 -12.94 8.66
N PHE A 182 -5.80 -12.58 8.12
CA PHE A 182 -6.20 -11.22 7.77
C PHE A 182 -7.49 -10.89 8.51
N VAL A 183 -7.47 -9.81 9.28
CA VAL A 183 -8.63 -9.29 10.01
C VAL A 183 -8.76 -7.78 9.87
N SER A 184 -9.99 -7.30 9.81
CA SER A 184 -10.35 -5.90 9.72
C SER A 184 -11.31 -5.49 10.81
N ASP A 185 -11.33 -4.19 11.12
CA ASP A 185 -12.38 -3.52 11.91
C ASP A 185 -12.68 -4.24 13.23
N LEU A 186 -11.62 -4.44 14.03
CA LEU A 186 -11.71 -5.07 15.35
C LEU A 186 -12.52 -4.23 16.34
N CYS A 187 -12.51 -2.90 16.19
CA CYS A 187 -13.30 -1.98 17.01
C CYS A 187 -13.26 -2.28 18.52
N LEU A 188 -12.05 -2.50 19.07
CA LEU A 188 -11.85 -3.11 20.40
C LEU A 188 -12.54 -2.36 21.57
N ASP A 189 -12.88 -1.09 21.39
CA ASP A 189 -13.58 -0.28 22.40
C ASP A 189 -15.09 -0.58 22.48
N GLU A 190 -15.65 -1.10 21.38
CA GLU A 190 -17.09 -1.29 21.18
C GLU A 190 -17.45 -2.77 21.07
N SER A 191 -16.51 -3.60 20.61
CA SER A 191 -16.68 -5.02 20.40
C SER A 191 -16.79 -5.81 21.72
N SER A 192 -17.54 -6.91 21.68
CA SER A 192 -17.69 -7.83 22.82
C SER A 192 -16.33 -8.41 23.23
N PRO A 193 -15.91 -8.28 24.51
CA PRO A 193 -14.69 -8.91 25.00
C PRO A 193 -14.65 -10.42 24.75
N LYS A 194 -15.81 -11.09 24.79
CA LYS A 194 -15.91 -12.52 24.49
C LYS A 194 -15.51 -12.84 23.05
N ASP A 195 -15.95 -12.02 22.09
CA ASP A 195 -15.70 -12.27 20.67
C ASP A 195 -14.25 -11.94 20.30
N ILE A 196 -13.69 -10.89 20.91
CA ILE A 196 -12.26 -10.55 20.80
C ILE A 196 -11.41 -11.70 21.36
N GLU A 197 -11.71 -12.16 22.58
CA GLU A 197 -10.99 -13.26 23.24
C GLU A 197 -11.08 -14.55 22.40
N ALA A 198 -12.27 -14.91 21.92
CA ALA A 198 -12.48 -16.09 21.08
C ALA A 198 -11.62 -16.05 19.81
N PHE A 199 -11.49 -14.88 19.16
CA PHE A 199 -10.61 -14.71 18.01
C PHE A 199 -9.13 -14.92 18.37
N PHE A 200 -8.63 -14.22 19.39
CA PHE A 200 -7.21 -14.29 19.74
C PHE A 200 -6.82 -15.67 20.31
N GLU A 201 -7.69 -16.32 21.09
CA GLU A 201 -7.51 -17.70 21.55
C GLU A 201 -7.45 -18.65 20.36
N TRP A 202 -8.41 -18.58 19.43
CA TRP A 202 -8.41 -19.39 18.22
C TRP A 202 -7.11 -19.18 17.42
N PHE A 203 -6.73 -17.92 17.18
CA PHE A 203 -5.54 -17.57 16.39
C PHE A 203 -4.26 -18.06 17.05
N SER A 204 -4.18 -18.02 18.38
CA SER A 204 -3.02 -18.50 19.15
C SER A 204 -2.73 -19.99 18.90
N GLN A 205 -3.76 -20.79 18.68
CA GLN A 205 -3.69 -22.24 18.46
C GLN A 205 -3.37 -22.63 17.00
N GLN A 206 -3.47 -21.68 16.07
CA GLN A 206 -3.21 -21.97 14.66
C GLN A 206 -1.71 -21.98 14.35
N ASP A 207 -1.30 -22.87 13.44
CA ASP A 207 0.03 -22.85 12.81
C ASP A 207 0.11 -21.76 11.72
N ILE A 208 -0.06 -20.51 12.16
CA ILE A 208 -0.03 -19.30 11.34
C ILE A 208 0.84 -18.26 12.07
N GLN A 209 1.92 -17.82 11.43
CA GLN A 209 2.90 -16.93 12.05
C GLN A 209 2.53 -15.44 11.94
N TYR A 210 1.73 -15.06 10.95
CA TYR A 210 1.47 -13.66 10.63
C TYR A 210 -0.01 -13.30 10.78
N LEU A 211 -0.26 -12.18 11.45
CA LEU A 211 -1.57 -11.54 11.51
C LEU A 211 -1.49 -10.16 10.85
N PHE A 212 -2.43 -9.87 9.96
CA PHE A 212 -2.60 -8.56 9.33
C PHE A 212 -3.88 -7.93 9.87
N VAL A 213 -3.76 -6.72 10.40
CA VAL A 213 -4.88 -5.95 10.98
C VAL A 213 -5.02 -4.63 10.24
N SER A 214 -6.18 -4.42 9.61
CA SER A 214 -6.56 -3.18 8.91
C SER A 214 -7.89 -2.66 9.44
N GLY A 215 -8.36 -1.50 9.00
CA GLY A 215 -9.66 -0.99 9.44
C GLY A 215 -9.59 -0.27 10.79
N LYS A 216 -10.75 -0.07 11.40
CA LYS A 216 -10.90 0.56 12.71
C LYS A 216 -10.41 -0.37 13.84
N LEU A 217 -9.32 0.03 14.51
CA LEU A 217 -8.70 -0.79 15.56
C LEU A 217 -9.42 -0.69 16.91
N GLY A 218 -9.74 0.53 17.38
CA GLY A 218 -10.16 0.81 18.76
C GLY A 218 -8.96 1.07 19.69
N SER A 219 -9.06 0.72 20.99
CA SER A 219 -7.99 0.94 21.97
C SER A 219 -6.72 0.19 21.58
N LYS A 220 -5.68 1.01 21.42
CA LYS A 220 -4.32 0.60 21.17
C LYS A 220 -3.73 -0.21 22.34
N GLU A 221 -4.04 0.19 23.57
CA GLU A 221 -3.59 -0.49 24.79
C GLU A 221 -4.22 -1.88 24.89
N LEU A 222 -5.54 -1.99 24.67
CA LEU A 222 -6.21 -3.29 24.62
C LEU A 222 -5.61 -4.17 23.52
N PHE A 223 -5.43 -3.63 22.30
CA PHE A 223 -4.83 -4.38 21.21
C PHE A 223 -3.45 -4.95 21.59
N LYS A 224 -2.60 -4.11 22.18
CA LYS A 224 -1.27 -4.51 22.65
C LYS A 224 -1.38 -5.64 23.66
N ASP A 225 -2.27 -5.54 24.63
CA ASP A 225 -2.42 -6.54 25.69
C ASP A 225 -2.90 -7.89 25.16
N TYR A 226 -3.83 -7.90 24.19
CA TYR A 226 -4.24 -9.13 23.50
C TYR A 226 -3.10 -9.74 22.70
N VAL A 227 -2.38 -8.94 21.92
CA VAL A 227 -1.23 -9.42 21.14
C VAL A 227 -0.14 -9.98 22.04
N ASP A 228 0.21 -9.30 23.13
CA ASP A 228 1.23 -9.77 24.06
C ASP A 228 0.82 -11.06 24.78
N ARG A 229 -0.48 -11.25 25.04
CA ARG A 229 -1.04 -12.45 25.68
C ARG A 229 -1.15 -13.65 24.74
N TYR A 230 -1.51 -13.44 23.47
CA TYR A 230 -1.88 -14.53 22.56
C TYR A 230 -0.86 -14.80 21.43
N CYS A 231 -0.01 -13.84 21.08
CA CYS A 231 0.84 -13.89 19.89
C CYS A 231 2.33 -14.18 20.22
N TYR A 232 2.62 -15.12 21.12
CA TYR A 232 3.97 -15.36 21.68
C TYR A 232 5.09 -15.65 20.67
N ILE A 233 4.78 -16.20 19.51
CA ILE A 233 5.76 -16.50 18.43
C ILE A 233 5.28 -15.96 17.09
N LYS A 234 4.33 -15.02 17.11
CA LYS A 234 3.66 -14.50 15.94
C LYS A 234 4.03 -13.04 15.74
N THR A 235 3.99 -12.59 14.49
CA THR A 235 4.21 -11.20 14.11
C THR A 235 2.88 -10.61 13.67
N VAL A 236 2.53 -9.45 14.23
CA VAL A 236 1.26 -8.77 13.95
C VAL A 236 1.55 -7.47 13.22
N PHE A 237 1.18 -7.41 11.95
CA PHE A 237 1.20 -6.18 11.17
C PHE A 237 -0.10 -5.43 11.40
N VAL A 238 -0.01 -4.15 11.71
CA VAL A 238 -1.19 -3.30 11.92
C VAL A 238 -1.01 -1.98 11.19
N ILE A 239 -2.05 -1.57 10.49
CA ILE A 239 -2.23 -0.17 10.08
C ILE A 239 -3.28 0.46 10.97
N ALA A 240 -3.02 1.69 11.41
CA ALA A 240 -3.96 2.41 12.25
C ALA A 240 -5.03 3.14 11.42
N ASP A 241 -6.22 3.26 12.00
CA ASP A 241 -7.24 4.18 11.51
C ASP A 241 -6.97 5.57 12.12
N ASP A 242 -6.94 6.58 11.25
CA ASP A 242 -6.75 7.98 11.61
C ASP A 242 -7.62 8.84 10.68
N SER A 243 -8.03 9.99 11.21
CA SER A 243 -8.79 11.02 10.51
C SER A 243 -8.11 11.60 9.26
N GLU A 244 -6.79 11.42 9.13
CA GLU A 244 -6.00 11.92 8.01
C GLU A 244 -5.43 10.76 7.17
N TYR A 245 -5.45 10.94 5.84
CA TYR A 245 -4.91 9.97 4.89
C TYR A 245 -3.91 10.66 3.95
N PRO A 246 -2.70 10.11 3.75
CA PRO A 246 -2.11 9.00 4.49
C PRO A 246 -1.70 9.37 5.93
N ASN A 247 -1.58 8.36 6.79
CA ASN A 247 -1.10 8.51 8.16
C ASN A 247 0.17 7.69 8.42
N ILE A 248 0.96 8.14 9.41
CA ILE A 248 2.19 7.47 9.84
C ILE A 248 1.87 6.38 10.87
N PRO A 249 2.76 5.39 11.08
CA PRO A 249 2.56 4.35 12.10
C PRO A 249 2.26 4.91 13.49
N GLN A 250 1.33 4.26 14.20
CA GLN A 250 1.19 4.45 15.65
C GLN A 250 2.32 3.72 16.40
N THR A 251 2.83 4.29 17.49
CA THR A 251 3.91 3.67 18.29
C THR A 251 3.38 2.60 19.22
N PHE A 252 3.80 1.34 19.17
CA PHE A 252 3.41 0.32 20.16
C PHE A 252 4.60 -0.11 21.02
N GLU A 253 4.36 -0.32 22.31
CA GLU A 253 5.36 -0.88 23.24
C GLU A 253 5.33 -2.42 23.23
N SER A 254 5.42 -3.03 22.06
CA SER A 254 5.48 -4.49 21.90
C SER A 254 6.39 -4.87 20.74
N SER A 255 7.29 -5.82 20.95
CA SER A 255 8.18 -6.34 19.89
C SER A 255 7.45 -7.24 18.88
N ARG A 256 6.16 -7.54 19.12
CA ARG A 256 5.32 -8.40 18.28
C ARG A 256 4.54 -7.62 17.24
N ILE A 257 4.37 -6.32 17.49
CA ILE A 257 3.54 -5.43 16.68
C ILE A 257 4.45 -4.67 15.74
N VAL A 258 4.27 -4.90 14.44
CA VAL A 258 4.85 -4.11 13.36
C VAL A 258 3.79 -3.11 12.92
N SER A 259 3.84 -1.93 13.52
CA SER A 259 2.93 -0.84 13.16
C SER A 259 3.43 -0.15 11.90
N LEU A 260 2.51 0.08 10.96
CA LEU A 260 2.79 0.61 9.64
C LEU A 260 1.89 1.80 9.32
N SER A 261 2.30 2.61 8.35
CA SER A 261 1.48 3.68 7.79
C SER A 261 0.23 3.14 7.14
N ASN A 262 -0.79 3.98 6.99
CA ASN A 262 -1.89 3.71 6.09
C ASN A 262 -1.78 4.62 4.85
N PRO A 263 -1.57 4.06 3.64
CA PRO A 263 -1.38 2.64 3.34
C PRO A 263 0.06 2.16 3.61
N ALA A 264 0.30 0.84 3.61
CA ALA A 264 1.64 0.25 3.68
C ALA A 264 1.72 -1.07 2.92
N MET A 265 2.92 -1.49 2.54
CA MET A 265 3.13 -2.76 1.84
C MET A 265 4.31 -3.52 2.42
N VAL A 266 4.12 -4.83 2.62
CA VAL A 266 5.11 -5.75 3.17
C VAL A 266 5.27 -6.93 2.23
N GLU A 267 6.49 -7.37 2.01
CA GLU A 267 6.82 -8.62 1.33
C GLU A 267 7.18 -9.69 2.36
N LEU A 268 6.51 -10.83 2.34
CA LEU A 268 6.84 -11.97 3.20
C LEU A 268 6.50 -13.28 2.51
N GLY A 269 7.32 -14.31 2.76
CA GLY A 269 7.14 -15.61 2.11
C GLY A 269 7.11 -15.54 0.58
N GLY A 270 7.70 -14.51 -0.03
CA GLY A 270 7.66 -14.26 -1.48
C GLY A 270 6.42 -13.53 -2.01
N LEU A 271 5.48 -13.12 -1.15
CA LEU A 271 4.28 -12.38 -1.55
C LEU A 271 4.31 -10.95 -1.04
N LYS A 272 3.81 -10.02 -1.87
CA LYS A 272 3.59 -8.61 -1.55
C LYS A 272 2.15 -8.42 -1.04
N VAL A 273 2.02 -8.01 0.22
CA VAL A 273 0.77 -7.70 0.90
C VAL A 273 0.65 -6.20 1.07
N LEU A 274 -0.31 -5.58 0.38
CA LEU A 274 -0.70 -4.19 0.56
C LEU A 274 -1.79 -4.11 1.64
N MET A 275 -1.56 -3.28 2.64
CA MET A 275 -2.53 -2.93 3.69
C MET A 275 -3.05 -1.52 3.43
N ALA A 276 -4.37 -1.35 3.42
CA ALA A 276 -5.02 -0.04 3.27
C ALA A 276 -6.33 0.04 4.05
N GLN A 277 -6.75 1.23 4.47
CA GLN A 277 -8.05 1.40 5.15
C GLN A 277 -9.25 1.10 4.24
N LYS A 278 -9.09 1.28 2.92
CA LYS A 278 -10.10 1.00 1.90
C LYS A 278 -9.41 0.50 0.63
N ALA A 279 -10.07 -0.36 -0.11
CA ALA A 279 -9.60 -0.78 -1.43
C ALA A 279 -10.76 -1.13 -2.35
N ASP A 280 -10.57 -0.87 -3.64
CA ASP A 280 -11.46 -1.29 -4.70
C ASP A 280 -10.67 -1.61 -5.98
N ILE A 281 -11.37 -2.10 -7.01
CA ILE A 281 -10.75 -2.42 -8.30
C ILE A 281 -10.32 -1.15 -9.05
N LYS A 282 -11.00 -0.02 -8.83
CA LYS A 282 -10.68 1.27 -9.49
C LYS A 282 -9.30 1.77 -9.03
N MET A 283 -8.96 1.62 -7.75
CA MET A 283 -7.65 1.86 -7.17
C MET A 283 -6.54 1.11 -7.91
N LEU A 284 -6.75 -0.19 -8.17
CA LEU A 284 -5.80 -1.04 -8.88
C LEU A 284 -5.69 -0.69 -10.36
N LYS A 285 -6.83 -0.43 -11.03
CA LYS A 285 -6.86 0.03 -12.44
C LYS A 285 -6.10 1.34 -12.60
N LYS A 286 -6.32 2.30 -11.69
CA LYS A 286 -5.67 3.60 -11.71
C LYS A 286 -4.23 3.57 -11.23
N ARG A 287 -3.81 2.51 -10.52
CA ARG A 287 -2.50 2.43 -9.82
C ARG A 287 -2.32 3.59 -8.83
N TYR A 288 -3.40 3.99 -8.18
CA TYR A 288 -3.40 5.10 -7.22
C TYR A 288 -4.20 4.74 -5.98
N LEU A 289 -3.58 4.80 -4.81
CA LEU A 289 -4.11 4.29 -3.54
C LEU A 289 -5.18 5.17 -2.89
N GLY A 290 -5.52 6.30 -3.51
CA GLY A 290 -6.58 7.18 -3.04
C GLY A 290 -6.19 8.65 -3.08
N LYS A 291 -7.18 9.52 -2.91
CA LYS A 291 -6.96 10.97 -2.86
C LYS A 291 -6.51 11.40 -1.47
N THR A 292 -5.67 12.42 -1.41
CA THR A 292 -5.12 12.97 -0.19
C THR A 292 -5.13 14.50 -0.25
N ASN A 293 -5.39 15.14 0.89
CA ASN A 293 -5.17 16.58 1.07
C ASN A 293 -3.79 16.86 1.70
N VAL A 294 -3.07 15.81 2.09
CA VAL A 294 -1.72 15.88 2.65
C VAL A 294 -0.71 15.91 1.50
N ILE A 295 0.11 16.96 1.49
CA ILE A 295 1.24 17.09 0.58
C ILE A 295 2.48 16.52 1.25
N LEU A 296 3.14 15.60 0.55
CA LEU A 296 4.39 14.95 0.98
C LEU A 296 5.52 15.38 0.05
N ASP A 297 6.78 15.07 0.40
CA ASP A 297 7.93 15.38 -0.46
C ASP A 297 7.87 14.69 -1.83
N GLU A 298 7.18 13.55 -1.89
CA GLU A 298 6.85 12.82 -3.11
C GLU A 298 5.48 12.14 -2.96
N ASP A 299 4.86 11.72 -4.07
CA ASP A 299 3.58 11.00 -3.99
C ASP A 299 3.82 9.52 -3.65
N TYR A 300 3.51 9.14 -2.42
CA TYR A 300 3.58 7.77 -1.87
C TYR A 300 2.37 6.91 -2.26
N LEU A 301 1.31 7.50 -2.80
CA LEU A 301 0.07 6.80 -3.13
C LEU A 301 0.06 6.26 -4.55
N VAL A 302 1.09 6.53 -5.35
CA VAL A 302 1.28 5.85 -6.63
C VAL A 302 1.72 4.41 -6.38
N LEU A 303 0.90 3.47 -6.82
CA LEU A 303 1.14 2.03 -6.69
C LEU A 303 2.16 1.57 -7.74
N THR A 304 3.44 1.83 -7.51
CA THR A 304 4.55 1.46 -8.41
C THR A 304 4.73 -0.05 -8.51
N GLU A 305 4.71 -0.72 -7.36
CA GLU A 305 4.78 -2.18 -7.24
C GLU A 305 3.38 -2.79 -7.23
N VAL A 306 3.19 -3.92 -7.92
CA VAL A 306 1.91 -4.63 -7.92
C VAL A 306 1.83 -5.55 -6.70
N PRO A 307 0.80 -5.44 -5.84
CA PRO A 307 0.62 -6.35 -4.72
C PRO A 307 0.07 -7.70 -5.20
N ASP A 308 0.35 -8.76 -4.46
CA ASP A 308 -0.26 -10.08 -4.64
C ASP A 308 -1.54 -10.21 -3.80
N ILE A 309 -1.59 -9.55 -2.65
CA ILE A 309 -2.74 -9.48 -1.75
C ILE A 309 -2.99 -8.02 -1.40
N VAL A 310 -4.25 -7.58 -1.42
CA VAL A 310 -4.69 -6.33 -0.82
C VAL A 310 -5.60 -6.65 0.35
N HIS A 311 -5.14 -6.32 1.55
CA HIS A 311 -5.93 -6.44 2.77
C HIS A 311 -6.45 -5.08 3.20
N TYR A 312 -7.76 -4.96 3.32
CA TYR A 312 -8.41 -3.70 3.65
C TYR A 312 -9.51 -3.85 4.70
N GLY A 313 -9.90 -2.73 5.31
CA GLY A 313 -11.00 -2.68 6.29
C GLY A 313 -12.10 -1.70 5.88
N ASN A 314 -12.75 -1.11 6.88
CA ASN A 314 -13.95 -0.27 6.76
C ASN A 314 -15.04 -0.91 5.91
N SER A 315 -15.29 -2.20 6.14
CA SER A 315 -16.34 -2.96 5.44
C SER A 315 -17.19 -3.72 6.45
N ASP A 316 -18.51 -3.57 6.35
CA ASP A 316 -19.45 -4.22 7.28
C ASP A 316 -19.54 -5.74 7.08
N GLN A 317 -19.03 -6.27 5.96
CA GLN A 317 -19.25 -7.65 5.52
C GLN A 317 -17.99 -8.26 4.89
N PRO A 318 -17.61 -9.51 5.26
CA PRO A 318 -16.40 -10.16 4.74
C PRO A 318 -16.51 -10.39 3.23
N TYR A 319 -15.57 -9.84 2.47
CA TYR A 319 -15.56 -9.93 1.01
C TYR A 319 -14.19 -10.35 0.48
N ILE A 320 -14.24 -11.20 -0.56
CA ILE A 320 -13.05 -11.68 -1.28
C ILE A 320 -13.33 -11.49 -2.76
N THR A 321 -12.39 -10.86 -3.46
CA THR A 321 -12.44 -10.78 -4.92
C THR A 321 -11.04 -10.88 -5.51
N ASN A 322 -10.96 -11.17 -6.80
CA ASN A 322 -9.71 -11.27 -7.52
C ASN A 322 -9.73 -10.33 -8.72
N TYR A 323 -8.65 -9.58 -8.88
CA TYR A 323 -8.44 -8.71 -10.04
C TYR A 323 -7.05 -8.95 -10.62
N LYS A 324 -6.99 -9.64 -11.76
CA LYS A 324 -5.74 -9.95 -12.47
C LYS A 324 -4.65 -10.54 -11.55
N SER A 325 -5.06 -11.57 -10.80
CA SER A 325 -4.21 -12.31 -9.87
C SER A 325 -3.77 -11.52 -8.62
N VAL A 326 -4.35 -10.35 -8.39
CA VAL A 326 -4.35 -9.68 -7.09
C VAL A 326 -5.59 -10.12 -6.32
N THR A 327 -5.41 -10.66 -5.12
CA THR A 327 -6.52 -11.07 -4.26
C THR A 327 -6.82 -9.95 -3.26
N LEU A 328 -8.04 -9.42 -3.29
CA LEU A 328 -8.50 -8.39 -2.37
C LEU A 328 -9.35 -9.06 -1.29
N VAL A 329 -9.04 -8.80 -0.02
CA VAL A 329 -9.69 -9.43 1.14
C VAL A 329 -10.00 -8.41 2.23
N ASN A 330 -11.18 -8.55 2.84
CA ASN A 330 -11.51 -7.96 4.14
C ASN A 330 -12.30 -9.00 4.96
N SER A 331 -12.17 -8.97 6.27
CA SER A 331 -12.79 -9.95 7.17
C SER A 331 -14.13 -9.49 7.76
N GLY A 332 -14.70 -8.39 7.26
CA GLY A 332 -15.80 -7.68 7.90
C GLY A 332 -15.37 -7.01 9.21
N SER A 333 -16.29 -6.92 10.18
CA SER A 333 -16.07 -6.25 11.46
C SER A 333 -16.60 -7.06 12.62
N LEU A 334 -15.93 -6.97 13.78
CA LEU A 334 -16.42 -7.53 15.05
C LEU A 334 -17.73 -6.90 15.53
N LEU A 335 -18.12 -5.73 15.01
CA LEU A 335 -19.44 -5.12 15.26
C LEU A 335 -20.55 -5.67 14.35
N GLY A 336 -20.19 -6.46 13.34
CA GLY A 336 -21.08 -7.00 12.31
C GLY A 336 -20.78 -8.47 12.01
N GLU A 337 -20.70 -8.81 10.73
CA GLU A 337 -20.24 -10.14 10.35
C GLU A 337 -18.70 -10.17 10.36
N PHE A 338 -18.12 -10.95 11.27
CA PHE A 338 -16.67 -11.13 11.37
C PHE A 338 -16.25 -12.54 10.95
N LYS A 339 -15.43 -12.64 9.91
CA LYS A 339 -14.85 -13.91 9.45
C LYS A 339 -13.38 -13.72 9.12
N PRO A 340 -12.46 -14.07 10.03
CA PRO A 340 -11.03 -14.04 9.76
C PRO A 340 -10.71 -14.76 8.44
N ILE A 341 -9.78 -14.21 7.66
CA ILE A 341 -9.40 -14.80 6.38
C ILE A 341 -8.00 -15.38 6.52
N VAL A 342 -7.83 -16.66 6.19
CA VAL A 342 -6.52 -17.31 6.13
C VAL A 342 -6.15 -17.53 4.67
N ILE A 343 -4.92 -17.15 4.31
CA ILE A 343 -4.37 -17.40 2.97
C ILE A 343 -3.13 -18.26 3.08
N ASP A 344 -3.13 -19.38 2.36
CA ASP A 344 -1.93 -20.18 2.12
C ASP A 344 -1.16 -19.61 0.93
N PHE A 345 0.10 -19.24 1.15
CA PHE A 345 0.88 -18.54 0.14
C PHE A 345 1.35 -19.47 -0.98
N ALA A 346 1.47 -20.76 -0.73
CA ALA A 346 1.92 -21.75 -1.71
C ALA A 346 0.78 -22.14 -2.66
N SER A 347 -0.40 -22.44 -2.11
CA SER A 347 -1.56 -22.82 -2.92
C SER A 347 -2.36 -21.63 -3.43
N ARG A 348 -2.29 -20.48 -2.75
CA ARG A 348 -3.17 -19.31 -2.94
C ARG A 348 -4.63 -19.58 -2.55
N ASP A 349 -4.87 -20.62 -1.76
CA ASP A 349 -6.20 -20.89 -1.20
C ASP A 349 -6.56 -19.82 -0.16
N VAL A 350 -7.80 -19.35 -0.22
CA VAL A 350 -8.34 -18.32 0.66
C VAL A 350 -9.54 -18.90 1.41
N GLU A 351 -9.43 -18.99 2.73
CA GLU A 351 -10.45 -19.57 3.59
C GLU A 351 -11.06 -18.50 4.50
N LYS A 352 -12.40 -18.44 4.54
CA LYS A 352 -13.14 -17.66 5.55
C LYS A 352 -13.39 -18.53 6.76
N ILE A 353 -12.89 -18.11 7.92
CA ILE A 353 -13.00 -18.87 9.16
C ILE A 353 -14.28 -18.49 9.90
N SER A 354 -15.00 -19.52 10.36
CA SER A 354 -16.04 -19.38 11.37
C SER A 354 -15.45 -19.69 12.74
N LEU A 355 -15.44 -18.69 13.62
CA LEU A 355 -14.93 -18.86 14.99
C LEU A 355 -15.86 -19.79 15.80
N PRO A 356 -15.30 -20.58 16.72
CA PRO A 356 -16.10 -21.35 17.68
C PRO A 356 -16.92 -20.41 18.58
N GLN A 357 -18.14 -20.84 18.94
CA GLN A 357 -19.10 -20.05 19.76
C GLN A 357 -18.82 -20.09 21.26
#